data_AF-A0A822J7X4-F1
#
_entry.id   AF-A0A822J7X4-F1
#
_cell.length_a   1.000
_cell.length_b   1.000
_cell.length_c   1.000
_cell.angle_alpha   90.00
_cell.angle_beta   90.00
_cell.angle_gamma   90.00
#
_symmetry.space_group_name_H-M   'P 1'
#
loop_
_entity.id
_entity.type
_entity.pdbx_description
1 polymer ?
#
loop_
_entity_poly.entity_id
_entity_poly.type
_entity_poly.pdbx_seq_one_letter_code
_entity_poly.pdbx_strand_id
1 'polypeptide(L)' 'MDEVKRIKQLKKERNAIILAHNYQRGEVQDIADFVGDSFGLSQKAVDSGAE' A
#
# COMPACT_ATOMS: atom_id res chain seq x y z
N MET A 1 -20.94 3.03 2.16
CA MET A 1 -19.75 3.89 2.07
C MET A 1 -18.70 3.06 1.38
N ASP A 2 -18.26 3.48 0.20
CA ASP A 2 -17.29 2.77 -0.63
C ASP A 2 -15.98 2.53 0.18
N GLU A 3 -15.70 1.27 0.53
CA GLU A 3 -14.60 0.89 1.42
C GLU A 3 -13.25 1.39 0.88
N VAL A 4 -13.08 1.40 -0.44
CA VAL A 4 -11.87 1.90 -1.12
C VAL A 4 -11.68 3.39 -0.87
N LYS A 5 -12.75 4.19 -0.89
CA LYS A 5 -12.67 5.63 -0.58
C LYS A 5 -12.25 5.87 0.86
N ARG A 6 -12.78 5.08 1.80
CA ARG A 6 -12.40 5.20 3.22
C ARG A 6 -10.93 4.83 3.44
N ILE A 7 -10.44 3.78 2.79
CA ILE A 7 -9.03 3.39 2.86
C ILE A 7 -8.13 4.49 2.28
N LYS A 8 -8.47 5.04 1.11
CA LYS A 8 -7.70 6.15 0.50
C LYS A 8 -7.67 7.40 1.38
N GLN A 9 -8.79 7.73 2.03
CA GLN A 9 -8.87 8.85 2.95
C GLN A 9 -7.96 8.62 4.17
N LEU A 10 -8.07 7.46 4.83
CA LEU A 10 -7.23 7.12 5.98
C LEU A 10 -5.74 7.09 5.64
N LYS A 11 -5.39 6.57 4.45
CA LYS A 11 -4.00 6.58 3.97
C LYS A 11 -3.43 7.99 3.94
N LYS A 12 -4.20 8.95 3.42
CA LYS A 12 -3.79 10.36 3.38
C LYS A 12 -3.74 10.99 4.77
N GLU A 13 -4.75 10.75 5.60
CA GLU A 13 -4.81 11.28 6.97
C GLU A 13 -3.65 10.79 7.84
N ARG A 14 -3.17 9.56 7.60
CA ARG A 14 -2.06 8.96 8.35
C ARG A 14 -0.70 9.06 7.66
N ASN A 15 -0.59 9.78 6.53
CA ASN A 15 0.63 9.81 5.74
C ASN A 15 1.24 8.41 5.48
N ALA A 16 0.38 7.40 5.27
CA ALA A 16 0.78 6.01 5.18
C ALA A 16 1.05 5.61 3.71
N ILE A 17 1.89 4.60 3.51
CA ILE A 17 1.98 3.87 2.24
C ILE A 17 1.38 2.47 2.38
N ILE A 18 0.83 1.95 1.28
CA ILE A 18 0.33 0.56 1.23
C ILE A 18 1.26 -0.24 0.32
N LEU A 19 2.02 -1.16 0.93
CA LEU A 19 2.88 -2.11 0.23
C LEU A 19 2.18 -3.49 0.20
N ALA A 20 2.02 -4.08 -0.98
CA ALA A 20 1.36 -5.38 -1.13
C ALA A 20 2.30 -6.43 -1.75
N HIS A 21 2.24 -7.65 -1.23
CA HIS A 21 2.93 -8.78 -1.85
C HIS A 21 2.18 -9.29 -3.08
N ASN A 22 2.90 -9.84 -4.06
CA ASN A 22 2.36 -10.45 -5.28
C ASN A 22 1.25 -11.51 -5.04
N TYR A 23 1.15 -12.05 -3.82
CA TYR A 23 0.17 -13.08 -3.46
C TYR A 23 -1.13 -12.53 -2.85
N GLN A 24 -1.24 -11.21 -2.68
CA GLN A 24 -2.46 -10.59 -2.20
C GLN A 24 -3.59 -10.67 -3.23
N ARG A 25 -4.83 -10.56 -2.76
CA ARG A 25 -6.01 -10.54 -3.65
C ARG A 25 -5.95 -9.32 -4.57
N GLY A 26 -6.49 -9.41 -5.78
CA GLY A 26 -6.46 -8.32 -6.77
C GLY A 26 -6.98 -6.99 -6.21
N GLU A 27 -8.09 -7.02 -5.49
CA GLU A 27 -8.68 -5.85 -4.82
C GLU A 27 -7.73 -5.14 -3.83
N VAL A 28 -6.77 -5.87 -3.23
CA VAL A 28 -5.74 -5.32 -2.33
C VAL A 28 -4.58 -4.76 -3.13
N GLN A 29 -4.21 -5.42 -4.23
CA GLN A 29 -3.18 -4.93 -5.15
C GLN A 29 -3.61 -3.61 -5.81
N ASP A 30 -4.89 -3.49 -6.19
CA ASP A 30 -5.46 -2.30 -6.84
C ASP A 30 -5.40 -1.03 -5.98
N ILE A 31 -5.34 -1.17 -4.65
CA ILE A 31 -5.25 -0.06 -3.70
C ILE A 31 -3.83 0.19 -3.18
N ALA A 32 -2.87 -0.68 -3.50
CA ALA A 32 -1.49 -0.58 -3.06
C ALA A 32 -0.73 0.50 -3.83
N ASP A 33 0.22 1.15 -3.16
CA ASP A 33 1.15 2.10 -3.78
C ASP A 33 2.28 1.36 -4.52
N PHE A 34 2.60 0.15 -4.07
CA PHE A 34 3.55 -0.73 -4.72
C PHE A 34 3.21 -2.19 -4.48
N VAL A 35 3.36 -3.00 -5.53
CA VAL A 35 3.18 -4.45 -5.50
C VAL A 35 4.50 -5.10 -5.90
N GLY A 36 4.98 -6.06 -5.10
CA GLY A 36 6.24 -6.73 -5.39
C GLY A 36 6.50 -7.97 -4.54
N ASP A 37 7.70 -8.53 -4.71
CA ASP A 37 8.21 -9.59 -3.86
C ASP A 37 8.88 -9.03 -2.59
N SER A 38 9.40 -9.90 -1.73
CA SER A 38 10.05 -9.50 -0.48
C SER A 38 11.20 -8.51 -0.67
N PHE A 39 11.98 -8.63 -1.74
CA PHE A 39 13.12 -7.74 -2.00
C PHE A 39 12.64 -6.35 -2.42
N GLY A 40 11.70 -6.27 -3.37
CA GLY A 40 11.12 -5.01 -3.82
C GLY A 40 10.39 -4.27 -2.69
N LEU A 41 9.64 -5.00 -1.85
CA LEU A 41 8.96 -4.41 -0.70
C LEU A 41 9.95 -3.86 0.34
N SER A 42 11.05 -4.57 0.59
CA SER A 42 12.07 -4.13 1.54
C SER A 42 12.75 -2.85 1.05
N GLN A 43 13.11 -2.77 -0.23
CA GLN A 43 13.69 -1.57 -0.83
C GLN A 43 12.71 -0.39 -0.75
N LYS A 44 11.43 -0.62 -1.07
CA LYS A 44 10.39 0.43 -1.00
C LYS A 44 10.06 0.88 0.41
N ALA A 45 10.15 0.00 1.40
CA ALA A 45 9.98 0.37 2.80
C ALA A 45 11.08 1.33 3.26
N VAL A 46 12.33 1.07 2.87
CA VAL A 46 13.48 1.95 3.19
C VAL A 46 13.36 3.30 2.47
N ASP A 47 12.96 3.29 1.20
CA ASP A 47 12.80 4.52 0.40
C ASP A 47 11.56 5.34 0.78
N SER A 48 10.66 4.78 1.61
CA SER A 48 9.41 5.44 1.96
C SER A 48 9.61 6.53 3.01
N GLY A 49 8.97 7.69 2.78
CA GLY A 49 8.89 8.80 3.75
C GLY A 49 7.57 8.81 4.54
N ALA A 50 6.88 7.67 4.62
CA ALA A 50 5.68 7.54 5.44
C ALA A 50 6.06 7.34 6.91
N GLU A 51 5.21 7.84 7.81
CA GLU A 51 5.40 7.81 9.27
C GLU A 51 4.21 7.16 9.98
#